data_AF-J9EJH8-F1
#
_entry.id   AF-J9EJH8-F1
#
_cell.length_a   1.000
_cell.length_b   1.000
_cell.length_c   1.000
_cell.angle_alpha   90.00
_cell.angle_beta   90.00
_cell.angle_gamma   90.00
#
_symmetry.space_group_name_H-M   'P 1'
#
loop_
_entity.id
_entity.type
_entity.pdbx_description
1 polymer ?
#
loop_
_entity_poly.entity_id
_entity_poly.type
_entity_poly.pdbx_seq_one_letter_code
_entity_poly.pdbx_strand_id
1 'polypeptide(L)'
;MADIAVYDAGPARCTGGAGAFAALVGPNAVLSFERGLRATYMVDVYDFYKPNQPVPSEYPVVEGQASLQAYLTAVDEVYKLFCQKAEKLRNEVVNISDFDAMFFHCPFTRLVQKAFGVLAFADFKRGLSNHLTDTIRAKPSAFLLQPRELNYMSRDFAKMTAQISAKLWAQKTEPSPIDNTLGGKRLLFFSYGSGAAAAMFSARILILEKDTRDQCTQIKQSANAAVALLEERLCVHPKRYNEILALREKLLSSAAPYRPEGVRNNLTDEFSLFPNTYYLMNIGDKYRRYYTQTSS
;
A
#
# COMPACT_ATOMS: atom_id res chain seq x y z
N MET A 1 12.12 -0.13 -3.54
CA MET A 1 11.30 1.03 -3.10
C MET A 1 11.56 1.26 -1.63
N ALA A 2 11.74 2.50 -1.19
CA ALA A 2 11.92 2.84 0.22
C ALA A 2 11.26 4.19 0.49
N ASP A 3 10.65 4.35 1.66
CA ASP A 3 10.01 5.61 2.07
C ASP A 3 10.02 5.78 3.59
N ILE A 4 9.95 7.04 4.01
CA ILE A 4 9.73 7.47 5.40
C ILE A 4 8.55 8.46 5.35
N ALA A 5 7.36 7.92 5.62
CA ALA A 5 6.13 8.69 5.69
C ALA A 5 6.01 9.34 7.07
N VAL A 6 6.24 10.65 7.13
CA VAL A 6 6.12 11.48 8.32
C VAL A 6 5.14 12.63 8.08
N TYR A 7 4.39 12.97 9.11
CA TYR A 7 3.33 13.98 9.06
C TYR A 7 3.43 14.91 10.26
N ASP A 8 2.96 16.14 10.07
CA ASP A 8 2.88 17.14 11.12
C ASP A 8 1.88 16.70 12.23
N ALA A 9 1.82 17.48 13.31
CA ALA A 9 0.89 17.29 14.40
C ALA A 9 -0.55 17.34 13.87
N GLY A 10 -1.31 16.30 14.16
CA GLY A 10 -2.70 16.21 13.74
C GLY A 10 -3.13 14.79 13.39
N PRO A 11 -4.34 14.65 12.80
CA PRO A 11 -4.95 13.35 12.54
C PRO A 11 -4.14 12.43 11.62
N ALA A 12 -3.30 12.98 10.73
CA ALA A 12 -2.49 12.20 9.80
C ALA A 12 -1.22 11.61 10.45
N ARG A 13 -0.81 12.07 11.64
CA ARG A 13 0.43 11.59 12.29
C ARG A 13 0.41 10.09 12.55
N CYS A 14 -0.75 9.53 12.90
CA CYS A 14 -0.90 8.10 13.14
C CYS A 14 -0.86 7.23 11.87
N THR A 15 -0.88 7.83 10.68
CA THR A 15 -0.75 7.13 9.38
C THR A 15 0.67 7.19 8.82
N GLY A 16 1.65 7.60 9.64
CA GLY A 16 3.07 7.53 9.31
C GLY A 16 3.63 6.12 9.29
N GLY A 17 4.87 5.98 8.86
CA GLY A 17 5.58 4.71 8.81
C GLY A 17 6.89 4.83 8.05
N ALA A 18 7.71 3.79 8.11
CA ALA A 18 8.92 3.70 7.31
C ALA A 18 9.13 2.25 6.88
N GLY A 19 9.67 2.07 5.68
CA GLY A 19 9.93 0.73 5.17
C GLY A 19 10.69 0.75 3.86
N ALA A 20 11.32 -0.38 3.56
CA ALA A 20 11.98 -0.63 2.30
C ALA A 20 11.63 -2.03 1.80
N PHE A 21 11.52 -2.16 0.48
CA PHE A 21 11.27 -3.41 -0.22
C PHE A 21 12.16 -3.48 -1.45
N ALA A 22 12.76 -4.64 -1.68
CA ALA A 22 13.53 -4.95 -2.87
C ALA A 22 12.88 -6.12 -3.61
N ALA A 23 12.73 -5.97 -4.93
CA ALA A 23 12.29 -7.04 -5.81
C ALA A 23 13.34 -7.27 -6.88
N LEU A 24 13.67 -8.54 -7.13
CA LEU A 24 14.43 -8.95 -8.30
C LEU A 24 13.47 -9.22 -9.46
N VAL A 25 13.70 -8.57 -10.60
CA VAL A 25 12.87 -8.72 -11.80
C VAL A 25 13.69 -9.41 -12.88
N GLY A 26 13.12 -10.47 -13.47
CA GLY A 26 13.79 -11.23 -14.52
C GLY A 26 12.84 -12.18 -15.26
N PRO A 27 13.31 -12.82 -16.33
CA PRO A 27 12.54 -13.85 -17.02
C PRO A 27 12.34 -15.09 -16.13
N ASN A 28 11.31 -15.89 -16.46
CA ASN A 28 10.97 -17.12 -15.74
C ASN A 28 10.73 -16.91 -14.24
N ALA A 29 10.13 -15.76 -13.90
CA ALA A 29 9.72 -15.43 -12.54
C ALA A 29 8.46 -16.21 -12.15
N VAL A 30 8.42 -16.70 -10.91
CA VAL A 30 7.24 -17.39 -10.38
C VAL A 30 6.02 -16.47 -10.30
N LEU A 31 6.22 -15.18 -9.99
CA LEU A 31 5.21 -14.14 -10.11
C LEU A 31 5.31 -13.49 -11.50
N SER A 32 4.39 -13.80 -12.40
CA SER A 32 4.40 -13.29 -13.77
C SER A 32 3.24 -12.33 -14.02
N PHE A 33 3.54 -11.09 -14.40
CA PHE A 33 2.51 -10.12 -14.79
C PHE A 33 1.78 -10.54 -16.07
N GLU A 34 0.45 -10.36 -16.07
CA GLU A 34 -0.37 -10.62 -17.24
C GLU A 34 -0.18 -9.52 -18.29
N ARG A 35 0.60 -9.83 -19.33
CA ARG A 35 0.94 -8.86 -20.38
C ARG A 35 -0.32 -8.26 -21.01
N GLY A 36 -0.34 -6.94 -21.14
CA GLY A 36 -1.45 -6.17 -21.70
C GLY A 36 -2.58 -5.88 -20.71
N LEU A 37 -2.70 -6.64 -19.60
CA LEU A 37 -3.72 -6.44 -18.56
C LEU A 37 -3.24 -5.47 -17.49
N ARG A 38 -3.11 -4.20 -17.89
CA ARG A 38 -2.92 -3.07 -16.97
C ARG A 38 -3.80 -1.89 -17.38
N ALA A 39 -4.37 -1.21 -16.40
CA ALA A 39 -5.08 0.04 -16.57
C ALA A 39 -4.42 1.13 -15.74
N THR A 40 -4.52 2.37 -16.20
CA THR A 40 -3.94 3.54 -15.55
C THR A 40 -4.94 4.67 -15.59
N TYR A 41 -5.01 5.44 -14.51
CA TYR A 41 -5.82 6.64 -14.38
C TYR A 41 -4.93 7.72 -13.80
N MET A 42 -4.85 8.87 -14.46
CA MET A 42 -4.07 10.02 -14.02
C MET A 42 -4.97 11.24 -14.14
N VAL A 43 -4.96 12.07 -13.11
CA VAL A 43 -5.76 13.29 -13.03
C VAL A 43 -4.97 14.33 -12.25
N ASP A 44 -5.06 15.59 -12.64
CA ASP A 44 -4.46 16.69 -11.90
C ASP A 44 -5.34 17.04 -10.69
N VAL A 45 -4.87 16.76 -9.47
CA VAL A 45 -5.56 17.06 -8.22
C VAL A 45 -4.56 17.41 -7.11
N TYR A 46 -4.91 18.40 -6.29
CA TYR A 46 -4.14 18.80 -5.11
C TYR A 46 -4.64 18.11 -3.84
N ASP A 47 -4.67 16.78 -3.84
CA ASP A 47 -5.17 16.00 -2.71
C ASP A 47 -4.12 15.79 -1.61
N PHE A 48 -2.87 15.52 -2.01
CA PHE A 48 -1.70 15.44 -1.13
C PHE A 48 -0.45 15.75 -1.95
N TYR A 49 0.38 16.67 -1.46
CA TYR A 49 1.59 17.08 -2.18
C TYR A 49 2.63 17.69 -1.23
N LYS A 50 3.89 17.76 -1.69
CA LYS A 50 5.02 18.34 -0.94
C LYS A 50 5.57 19.54 -1.70
N PRO A 51 4.96 20.73 -1.59
CA PRO A 51 5.43 21.92 -2.28
C PRO A 51 6.73 22.42 -1.62
N ASN A 52 7.51 23.24 -2.33
CA ASN A 52 8.60 23.98 -1.71
C ASN A 52 8.01 24.96 -0.69
N GLN A 53 8.42 24.81 0.57
CA GLN A 53 7.99 25.68 1.67
C GLN A 53 9.13 26.64 2.06
N PRO A 54 8.82 27.84 2.58
CA PRO A 54 9.83 28.78 3.07
C PRO A 54 10.69 28.20 4.20
N VAL A 55 10.08 27.34 5.02
CA VAL A 55 10.78 26.56 6.06
C VAL A 55 10.97 25.14 5.52
N PRO A 56 12.19 24.58 5.54
CA PRO A 56 12.43 23.20 5.14
C PRO A 56 11.59 22.24 5.97
N SER A 57 10.66 21.53 5.32
CA SER A 57 9.79 20.54 5.95
C SER A 57 9.65 19.31 5.07
N GLU A 58 9.63 18.14 5.71
CA GLU A 58 9.28 16.87 5.04
C GLU A 58 7.77 16.60 5.02
N TYR A 59 6.99 17.42 5.75
CA TYR A 59 5.57 17.24 5.92
C TYR A 59 4.80 17.66 4.66
N PRO A 60 3.86 16.83 4.21
CA PRO A 60 3.01 17.15 3.07
C PRO A 60 1.92 18.16 3.45
N VAL A 61 1.45 18.90 2.45
CA VAL A 61 0.13 19.56 2.49
C VAL A 61 -0.92 18.50 2.13
N VAL A 62 -1.94 18.33 2.98
CA VAL A 62 -2.92 17.23 2.87
C VAL A 62 -4.34 17.75 2.98
N GLU A 63 -5.13 17.53 1.93
CA GLU A 63 -6.57 17.76 1.92
C GLU A 63 -7.29 16.44 2.15
N GLY A 64 -7.42 16.02 3.42
CA GLY A 64 -7.80 14.65 3.77
C GLY A 64 -9.09 14.13 3.12
N GLN A 65 -10.13 14.97 3.00
CA GLN A 65 -11.37 14.57 2.30
C GLN A 65 -11.14 14.39 0.80
N ALA A 66 -10.38 15.30 0.18
CA ALA A 66 -10.02 15.21 -1.23
C ALA A 66 -9.14 13.98 -1.50
N SER A 67 -8.19 13.64 -0.61
CA SER A 67 -7.35 12.43 -0.76
C SER A 67 -8.17 11.16 -0.71
N LEU A 68 -9.16 11.08 0.19
CA LEU A 68 -10.08 9.93 0.25
C LEU A 68 -10.92 9.81 -1.02
N GLN A 69 -11.41 10.94 -1.53
CA GLN A 69 -12.22 10.97 -2.74
C GLN A 69 -11.41 10.60 -3.97
N ALA A 70 -10.23 11.20 -4.14
CA ALA A 70 -9.32 10.94 -5.25
C ALA A 70 -8.90 9.46 -5.28
N TYR A 71 -8.57 8.87 -4.11
CA TYR A 71 -8.25 7.45 -4.00
C TYR A 71 -9.41 6.55 -4.44
N LEU A 72 -10.63 6.77 -3.92
CA LEU A 72 -11.78 5.92 -4.22
C LEU A 72 -12.27 6.07 -5.67
N THR A 73 -12.21 7.28 -6.21
CA THR A 73 -12.46 7.53 -7.64
C THR A 73 -11.42 6.83 -8.51
N ALA A 74 -10.14 6.92 -8.16
CA ALA A 74 -9.08 6.26 -8.91
C ALA A 74 -9.28 4.74 -8.93
N VAL A 75 -9.67 4.12 -7.81
CA VAL A 75 -9.99 2.68 -7.71
C VAL A 75 -11.12 2.28 -8.67
N ASP A 76 -12.25 3.00 -8.68
CA ASP A 76 -13.37 2.70 -9.58
C ASP A 76 -12.95 2.85 -11.05
N GLU A 77 -12.27 3.95 -11.40
CA GLU A 77 -11.85 4.22 -12.77
C GLU A 77 -10.84 3.20 -13.31
N VAL A 78 -9.78 2.89 -12.57
CA VAL A 78 -8.80 1.90 -13.05
C VAL A 78 -9.40 0.50 -13.11
N TYR A 79 -10.35 0.16 -12.22
CA TYR A 79 -11.00 -1.14 -12.25
C TYR A 79 -11.91 -1.28 -13.46
N LYS A 80 -12.72 -0.26 -13.76
CA LYS A 80 -13.53 -0.20 -14.98
C LYS A 80 -12.67 -0.38 -16.23
N LEU A 81 -11.57 0.38 -16.33
CA LEU A 81 -10.63 0.28 -17.45
C LEU A 81 -9.93 -1.09 -17.52
N PHE A 82 -9.59 -1.68 -16.37
CA PHE A 82 -9.00 -3.01 -16.29
C PHE A 82 -9.98 -4.06 -16.83
N CYS A 83 -11.24 -4.03 -16.39
CA CYS A 83 -12.28 -4.96 -16.84
C CYS A 83 -12.52 -4.85 -18.35
N GLN A 84 -12.62 -3.62 -18.88
CA GLN A 84 -12.76 -3.39 -20.32
C GLN A 84 -11.58 -3.95 -21.13
N LYS A 85 -10.35 -3.86 -20.61
CA LYS A 85 -9.17 -4.45 -21.25
C LYS A 85 -9.16 -5.97 -21.16
N ALA A 86 -9.60 -6.55 -20.05
CA ALA A 86 -9.74 -7.99 -19.91
C ALA A 86 -10.72 -8.55 -20.95
N GLU A 87 -11.88 -7.92 -21.11
CA GLU A 87 -12.86 -8.30 -22.12
C GLU A 87 -12.30 -8.13 -23.53
N LYS A 88 -11.73 -6.96 -23.86
CA LYS A 88 -11.21 -6.69 -25.20
C LYS A 88 -10.01 -7.56 -25.61
N LEU A 89 -9.06 -7.80 -24.71
CA LEU A 89 -7.78 -8.45 -25.04
C LEU A 89 -7.80 -9.96 -24.79
N ARG A 90 -8.68 -10.44 -23.91
CA ARG A 90 -8.71 -11.83 -23.46
C ARG A 90 -10.07 -12.50 -23.60
N ASN A 91 -11.12 -11.75 -23.97
CA ASN A 91 -12.49 -12.23 -23.98
C ASN A 91 -12.93 -12.74 -22.59
N GLU A 92 -12.44 -12.09 -21.52
CA GLU A 92 -12.74 -12.44 -20.13
C GLU A 92 -13.62 -11.36 -19.48
N VAL A 93 -14.80 -11.75 -18.98
CA VAL A 93 -15.64 -10.91 -18.13
C VAL A 93 -15.21 -11.09 -16.68
N VAL A 94 -14.34 -10.21 -16.20
CA VAL A 94 -13.74 -10.32 -14.86
C VAL A 94 -14.53 -9.56 -13.78
N ASN A 95 -14.51 -10.09 -12.56
CA ASN A 95 -15.05 -9.53 -11.33
C ASN A 95 -14.09 -9.80 -10.13
N ILE A 96 -14.36 -9.25 -8.95
CA ILE A 96 -13.45 -9.36 -7.78
C ILE A 96 -13.29 -10.78 -7.24
N SER A 97 -14.17 -11.72 -7.58
CA SER A 97 -14.04 -13.13 -7.19
C SER A 97 -13.08 -13.92 -8.06
N ASP A 98 -12.69 -13.41 -9.24
CA ASP A 98 -11.76 -14.06 -10.17
C ASP A 98 -10.27 -13.92 -9.76
N PHE A 99 -10.01 -13.21 -8.67
CA PHE A 99 -8.67 -13.01 -8.11
C PHE A 99 -8.55 -13.69 -6.76
N ASP A 100 -7.55 -14.55 -6.59
CA ASP A 100 -7.29 -15.24 -5.32
C ASP A 100 -6.84 -14.27 -4.22
N ALA A 101 -6.08 -13.23 -4.58
CA ALA A 101 -5.72 -12.16 -3.66
C ALA A 101 -5.72 -10.79 -4.36
N MET A 102 -5.93 -9.75 -3.58
CA MET A 102 -6.02 -8.38 -4.06
C MET A 102 -5.19 -7.47 -3.15
N PHE A 103 -4.20 -6.80 -3.73
CA PHE A 103 -3.27 -5.95 -3.03
C PHE A 103 -3.57 -4.50 -3.36
N PHE A 104 -3.62 -3.66 -2.33
CA PHE A 104 -3.89 -2.23 -2.46
C PHE A 104 -2.74 -1.44 -1.85
N HIS A 105 -2.47 -0.27 -2.40
CA HIS A 105 -1.78 0.76 -1.64
C HIS A 105 -2.56 1.02 -0.33
N CYS A 106 -1.89 0.89 0.81
CA CYS A 106 -2.56 0.91 2.12
C CYS A 106 -2.01 2.04 3.01
N PRO A 107 -2.51 3.28 2.87
CA PRO A 107 -2.24 4.34 3.85
C PRO A 107 -2.76 3.96 5.24
N PHE A 108 -3.93 3.32 5.29
CA PHE A 108 -4.52 2.71 6.48
C PHE A 108 -5.60 1.69 6.09
N THR A 109 -5.81 0.69 6.94
CA THR A 109 -6.64 -0.49 6.63
C THR A 109 -8.09 -0.19 6.29
N ARG A 110 -8.70 0.79 6.97
CA ARG A 110 -10.10 1.17 6.71
C ARG A 110 -10.33 1.75 5.32
N LEU A 111 -9.32 2.41 4.72
CA LEU A 111 -9.43 2.89 3.33
C LEU A 111 -9.45 1.72 2.35
N VAL A 112 -8.64 0.69 2.59
CA VAL A 112 -8.61 -0.52 1.77
C VAL A 112 -9.95 -1.25 1.82
N GLN A 113 -10.60 -1.34 3.00
CA GLN A 113 -11.94 -1.93 3.10
C GLN A 113 -12.99 -1.16 2.28
N LYS A 114 -12.94 0.17 2.31
CA LYS A 114 -13.82 1.01 1.47
C LYS A 114 -13.54 0.81 -0.02
N ALA A 115 -12.27 0.75 -0.41
CA ALA A 115 -11.85 0.53 -1.78
C ALA A 115 -12.35 -0.81 -2.32
N PHE A 116 -12.19 -1.87 -1.54
CA PHE A 116 -12.72 -3.19 -1.86
C PHE A 116 -14.24 -3.17 -2.01
N GLY A 117 -14.94 -2.46 -1.13
CA GLY A 117 -16.38 -2.22 -1.24
C GLY A 117 -16.79 -1.47 -2.52
N VAL A 118 -16.00 -0.49 -2.97
CA VAL A 118 -16.23 0.21 -4.24
C VAL A 118 -16.12 -0.75 -5.42
N LEU A 119 -15.15 -1.68 -5.42
CA LEU A 119 -15.04 -2.70 -6.46
C LEU A 119 -16.25 -3.65 -6.47
N ALA A 120 -16.69 -4.10 -5.29
CA ALA A 120 -17.90 -4.92 -5.15
C ALA A 120 -19.15 -4.20 -5.70
N PHE A 121 -19.29 -2.90 -5.44
CA PHE A 121 -20.36 -2.09 -6.01
C PHE A 121 -20.21 -1.90 -7.52
N ALA A 122 -18.98 -1.80 -8.04
CA ALA A 122 -18.73 -1.76 -9.48
C ALA A 122 -19.16 -3.05 -10.18
N ASP A 123 -18.93 -4.21 -9.57
CA ASP A 123 -19.43 -5.49 -10.08
C ASP A 123 -20.96 -5.58 -10.01
N PHE A 124 -21.57 -5.11 -8.92
CA PHE A 124 -23.02 -4.99 -8.81
C PHE A 124 -23.60 -4.11 -9.95
N LYS A 125 -23.01 -2.93 -10.22
CA LYS A 125 -23.42 -2.03 -11.33
C LYS A 125 -23.36 -2.73 -12.70
N ARG A 126 -22.45 -3.67 -12.87
CA ARG A 126 -22.25 -4.46 -14.10
C ARG A 126 -23.15 -5.70 -14.18
N GLY A 127 -24.01 -5.94 -13.19
CA GLY A 127 -24.85 -7.14 -13.10
C GLY A 127 -24.12 -8.40 -12.66
N LEU A 128 -22.88 -8.29 -12.17
CA LEU A 128 -22.02 -9.40 -11.75
C LEU A 128 -22.14 -9.68 -10.24
N SER A 129 -23.35 -9.93 -9.76
CA SER A 129 -23.63 -9.93 -8.31
C SER A 129 -23.55 -11.31 -7.63
N ASN A 130 -23.30 -12.40 -8.38
CA ASN A 130 -23.38 -13.78 -7.86
C ASN A 130 -22.40 -14.07 -6.72
N HIS A 131 -21.29 -13.34 -6.65
CA HIS A 131 -20.27 -13.49 -5.60
C HIS A 131 -20.49 -12.56 -4.40
N LEU A 132 -21.44 -11.63 -4.48
CA LEU A 132 -21.76 -10.67 -3.43
C LEU A 132 -22.73 -11.30 -2.43
N THR A 133 -22.70 -10.83 -1.18
CA THR A 133 -23.61 -11.28 -0.12
C THR A 133 -24.68 -10.23 0.17
N ASP A 134 -25.78 -10.62 0.80
CA ASP A 134 -26.78 -9.72 1.39
C ASP A 134 -27.34 -8.62 0.47
N THR A 135 -27.27 -8.77 -0.85
CA THR A 135 -27.63 -7.73 -1.82
C THR A 135 -29.09 -7.27 -1.68
N ILE A 136 -30.00 -8.18 -1.29
CA ILE A 136 -31.41 -7.85 -1.02
C ILE A 136 -31.56 -6.91 0.19
N ARG A 137 -30.89 -7.24 1.30
CA ARG A 137 -30.98 -6.49 2.56
C ARG A 137 -30.24 -5.15 2.47
N ALA A 138 -29.07 -5.15 1.83
CA ALA A 138 -28.21 -3.99 1.72
C ALA A 138 -28.74 -2.92 0.74
N LYS A 139 -29.69 -3.29 -0.15
CA LYS A 139 -30.33 -2.40 -1.13
C LYS A 139 -29.34 -1.52 -1.92
N PRO A 140 -28.29 -2.10 -2.54
CA PRO A 140 -27.27 -1.35 -3.29
C PRO A 140 -27.88 -0.52 -4.44
N SER A 141 -29.03 -0.93 -4.99
CA SER A 141 -29.75 -0.20 -6.03
C SER A 141 -30.09 1.25 -5.65
N ALA A 142 -30.23 1.57 -4.35
CA ALA A 142 -30.50 2.92 -3.87
C ALA A 142 -29.37 3.93 -4.18
N PHE A 143 -28.16 3.43 -4.47
CA PHE A 143 -26.97 4.24 -4.73
C PHE A 143 -26.63 4.36 -6.23
N LEU A 144 -27.37 3.67 -7.11
CA LEU A 144 -27.09 3.66 -8.57
C LEU A 144 -27.30 5.02 -9.23
N LEU A 145 -28.28 5.78 -8.76
CA LEU A 145 -28.65 7.10 -9.31
C LEU A 145 -27.88 8.26 -8.67
N GLN A 146 -27.10 7.99 -7.63
CA GLN A 146 -26.33 9.03 -6.94
C GLN A 146 -25.00 9.29 -7.65
N PRO A 147 -24.56 10.56 -7.74
CA PRO A 147 -23.19 10.89 -8.14
C PRO A 147 -22.18 10.11 -7.30
N ARG A 148 -21.13 9.59 -7.95
CA ARG A 148 -20.12 8.75 -7.28
C ARG A 148 -19.42 9.51 -6.15
N GLU A 149 -19.24 10.82 -6.30
CA GLU A 149 -18.58 11.69 -5.33
C GLU A 149 -19.35 11.72 -4.01
N LEU A 150 -20.69 11.76 -4.10
CA LEU A 150 -21.57 11.70 -2.92
C LEU A 150 -21.56 10.30 -2.29
N ASN A 151 -21.56 9.25 -3.13
CA ASN A 151 -21.47 7.88 -2.65
C ASN A 151 -20.19 7.65 -1.83
N TYR A 152 -19.02 7.99 -2.36
CA TYR A 152 -17.74 7.69 -1.70
C TYR A 152 -17.56 8.41 -0.36
N MET A 153 -18.20 9.57 -0.18
CA MET A 153 -18.19 10.31 1.08
C MET A 153 -19.33 9.88 2.03
N SER A 154 -20.29 9.07 1.56
CA SER A 154 -21.42 8.63 2.35
C SER A 154 -21.07 7.49 3.31
N ARG A 155 -21.45 7.68 4.59
CA ARG A 155 -21.34 6.62 5.61
C ARG A 155 -22.23 5.43 5.29
N ASP A 156 -23.41 5.67 4.71
CA ASP A 156 -24.36 4.61 4.42
C ASP A 156 -23.95 3.82 3.19
N PHE A 157 -23.36 4.48 2.19
CA PHE A 157 -22.70 3.80 1.07
C PHE A 157 -21.58 2.89 1.60
N ALA A 158 -20.68 3.41 2.44
CA ALA A 158 -19.59 2.61 3.00
C ALA A 158 -20.08 1.39 3.81
N LYS A 159 -21.15 1.55 4.60
CA LYS A 159 -21.78 0.43 5.32
C LYS A 159 -22.37 -0.60 4.36
N MET A 160 -23.12 -0.15 3.36
CA MET A 160 -23.72 -1.00 2.34
C MET A 160 -22.65 -1.79 1.59
N THR A 161 -21.59 -1.12 1.11
CA THR A 161 -20.52 -1.79 0.38
C THR A 161 -19.77 -2.80 1.24
N ALA A 162 -19.52 -2.46 2.52
CA ALA A 162 -18.91 -3.39 3.45
C ALA A 162 -19.78 -4.63 3.71
N GLN A 163 -21.11 -4.45 3.76
CA GLN A 163 -22.04 -5.55 3.93
C GLN A 163 -22.02 -6.48 2.71
N ILE A 164 -22.16 -5.95 1.48
CA ILE A 164 -22.22 -6.79 0.28
C ILE A 164 -20.90 -7.48 -0.04
N SER A 165 -19.78 -6.92 0.41
CA SER A 165 -18.44 -7.46 0.20
C SER A 165 -17.94 -8.32 1.38
N ALA A 166 -18.71 -8.48 2.46
CA ALA A 166 -18.22 -9.02 3.73
C ALA A 166 -17.62 -10.43 3.61
N LYS A 167 -18.28 -11.33 2.87
CA LYS A 167 -17.81 -12.71 2.68
C LYS A 167 -16.44 -12.75 1.99
N LEU A 168 -16.30 -12.04 0.86
CA LEU A 168 -15.04 -12.01 0.12
C LEU A 168 -13.96 -11.24 0.89
N TRP A 169 -14.32 -10.20 1.62
CA TRP A 169 -13.38 -9.47 2.47
C TRP A 169 -12.77 -10.40 3.53
N ALA A 170 -13.60 -11.17 4.25
CA ALA A 170 -13.12 -12.16 5.21
C ALA A 170 -12.18 -13.17 4.55
N GLN A 171 -12.63 -13.81 3.46
CA GLN A 171 -11.84 -14.81 2.73
C GLN A 171 -10.49 -14.28 2.23
N LYS A 172 -10.43 -13.04 1.75
CA LYS A 172 -9.20 -12.44 1.18
C LYS A 172 -8.29 -11.81 2.23
N THR A 173 -8.75 -11.64 3.47
CA THR A 173 -7.95 -11.09 4.58
C THR A 173 -7.50 -12.15 5.58
N GLU A 174 -8.02 -13.37 5.48
CA GLU A 174 -7.54 -14.50 6.26
C GLU A 174 -6.04 -14.72 6.00
N PRO A 175 -5.24 -15.05 7.05
CA PRO A 175 -3.85 -15.43 6.88
C PRO A 175 -3.74 -16.65 5.96
N SER A 176 -3.42 -16.44 4.69
CA SER A 176 -3.19 -17.53 3.75
C SER A 176 -1.71 -17.88 3.74
N PRO A 177 -1.32 -19.14 4.00
CA PRO A 177 0.07 -19.53 3.87
C PRO A 177 0.49 -19.37 2.41
N ILE A 178 1.57 -18.65 2.17
CA ILE A 178 2.28 -18.75 0.89
C ILE A 178 2.83 -20.18 0.85
N ASP A 179 2.25 -21.08 0.06
CA ASP A 179 2.73 -22.46 -0.06
C ASP A 179 2.73 -22.93 -1.51
N ASN A 180 3.14 -24.18 -1.74
CA ASN A 180 3.26 -24.73 -3.10
C ASN A 180 1.89 -24.93 -3.79
N THR A 181 0.77 -24.71 -3.09
CA THR A 181 -0.58 -24.69 -3.70
C THR A 181 -0.93 -23.34 -4.33
N LEU A 182 -0.02 -22.36 -4.26
CA LEU A 182 -0.18 -21.05 -4.90
C LEU A 182 -0.14 -21.11 -6.44
N GLY A 183 0.28 -22.23 -7.03
CA GLY A 183 0.32 -22.40 -8.48
C GLY A 183 -1.02 -22.10 -9.16
N GLY A 184 -0.99 -21.28 -10.21
CA GLY A 184 -2.16 -20.90 -11.00
C GLY A 184 -2.96 -19.72 -10.43
N LYS A 185 -2.70 -19.31 -9.18
CA LYS A 185 -3.44 -18.22 -8.54
C LYS A 185 -3.25 -16.89 -9.28
N ARG A 186 -4.32 -16.12 -9.39
CA ARG A 186 -4.38 -14.80 -10.03
C ARG A 186 -4.47 -13.72 -8.97
N LEU A 187 -3.59 -12.74 -9.06
CA LEU A 187 -3.48 -11.64 -8.09
C LEU A 187 -3.82 -10.33 -8.79
N LEU A 188 -4.62 -9.48 -8.12
CA LEU A 188 -4.85 -8.11 -8.56
C LEU A 188 -4.04 -7.14 -7.71
N PHE A 189 -3.44 -6.14 -8.34
CA PHE A 189 -2.70 -5.09 -7.66
C PHE A 189 -3.31 -3.74 -8.02
N PHE A 190 -3.55 -2.92 -7.01
CA PHE A 190 -3.92 -1.52 -7.13
C PHE A 190 -2.83 -0.66 -6.50
N SER A 191 -2.22 0.20 -7.30
CA SER A 191 -1.23 1.18 -6.88
C SER A 191 -1.80 2.59 -7.04
N TYR A 192 -1.57 3.45 -6.05
CA TYR A 192 -2.01 4.83 -6.02
C TYR A 192 -0.90 5.73 -5.49
N GLY A 193 -0.74 6.89 -6.10
CA GLY A 193 0.01 8.02 -5.56
C GLY A 193 -0.80 9.30 -5.78
N SER A 194 -0.84 10.16 -4.77
CA SER A 194 -1.53 11.47 -4.82
C SER A 194 -0.92 12.41 -5.85
N GLY A 195 -1.72 13.38 -6.31
CA GLY A 195 -1.41 14.28 -7.42
C GLY A 195 -2.30 14.17 -8.68
N ALA A 196 -2.97 13.07 -9.06
CA ALA A 196 -2.89 11.68 -8.64
C ALA A 196 -2.65 10.76 -9.85
N ALA A 197 -1.89 9.70 -9.64
CA ALA A 197 -1.63 8.64 -10.61
C ALA A 197 -1.93 7.28 -9.97
N ALA A 198 -2.73 6.47 -10.67
CA ALA A 198 -3.12 5.15 -10.23
C ALA A 198 -2.97 4.12 -11.34
N ALA A 199 -2.70 2.89 -10.94
CA ALA A 199 -2.62 1.76 -11.84
C ALA A 199 -3.24 0.51 -11.22
N MET A 200 -3.91 -0.27 -12.06
CA MET A 200 -4.37 -1.61 -11.71
C MET A 200 -3.83 -2.61 -12.71
N PHE A 201 -3.24 -3.69 -12.22
CA PHE A 201 -2.62 -4.72 -13.04
C PHE A 201 -2.73 -6.06 -12.33
N SER A 202 -2.63 -7.14 -13.09
CA SER A 202 -2.72 -8.49 -12.56
C SER A 202 -1.45 -9.30 -12.81
N ALA A 203 -1.23 -10.27 -11.94
CA ALA A 203 -0.19 -11.27 -12.09
C ALA A 203 -0.74 -12.66 -11.84
N ARG A 204 -0.02 -13.67 -12.31
CA ARG A 204 -0.26 -15.07 -11.99
C ARG A 204 0.95 -15.66 -11.31
N ILE A 205 0.69 -16.56 -10.37
CA ILE A 205 1.72 -17.42 -9.81
C ILE A 205 1.86 -18.62 -10.75
N LEU A 206 3.00 -18.74 -11.41
CA LEU A 206 3.27 -19.80 -12.37
C LEU A 206 3.69 -21.08 -11.65
N ILE A 207 3.23 -22.23 -12.16
CA ILE A 207 3.80 -23.52 -11.81
C ILE A 207 5.01 -23.72 -12.71
N LEU A 208 6.19 -23.74 -12.12
CA LEU A 208 7.45 -23.88 -12.83
C LEU A 208 7.98 -25.31 -12.64
N GLU A 209 7.68 -26.22 -13.56
CA GLU A 209 8.04 -27.65 -13.47
C GLU A 209 9.55 -27.92 -13.30
N LYS A 210 10.41 -26.97 -13.70
CA LYS A 210 11.87 -27.06 -13.57
C LYS A 210 12.45 -25.85 -12.83
N ASP A 211 11.79 -25.38 -11.77
CA ASP A 211 12.36 -24.32 -10.94
C ASP A 211 13.48 -24.84 -10.04
N THR A 212 14.69 -24.89 -10.58
CA THR A 212 15.91 -25.25 -9.84
C THR A 212 16.24 -24.30 -8.69
N ARG A 213 15.59 -23.12 -8.64
CA ARG A 213 15.83 -22.09 -7.62
C ARG A 213 14.83 -22.16 -6.46
N ASP A 214 13.72 -22.89 -6.59
CA ASP A 214 12.66 -22.93 -5.58
C ASP A 214 12.19 -21.51 -5.14
N GLN A 215 11.83 -20.68 -6.13
CA GLN A 215 11.53 -19.26 -5.95
C GLN A 215 10.39 -19.01 -4.97
N CYS A 216 9.34 -19.85 -5.00
CA CYS A 216 8.22 -19.76 -4.05
C CYS A 216 8.69 -19.88 -2.61
N THR A 217 9.53 -20.88 -2.31
CA THR A 217 10.06 -21.11 -0.97
C THR A 217 10.96 -19.96 -0.54
N GLN A 218 11.82 -19.44 -1.42
CA GLN A 218 12.68 -18.29 -1.10
C GLN A 218 11.85 -17.04 -0.76
N ILE A 219 10.81 -16.74 -1.56
CA ILE A 219 9.90 -15.62 -1.30
C ILE A 219 9.18 -15.81 0.04
N LYS A 220 8.66 -17.03 0.31
CA LYS A 220 8.01 -17.36 1.58
C LYS A 220 8.95 -17.17 2.77
N GLN A 221 10.17 -17.70 2.69
CA GLN A 221 11.17 -17.59 3.75
C GLN A 221 11.53 -16.13 4.02
N SER A 222 11.73 -15.33 2.96
CA SER A 222 11.98 -13.90 3.09
C SER A 222 10.81 -13.15 3.74
N ALA A 223 9.57 -13.43 3.34
CA ALA A 223 8.38 -12.83 3.94
C ALA A 223 8.21 -13.23 5.42
N ASN A 224 8.38 -14.51 5.74
CA ASN A 224 8.28 -15.01 7.11
C ASN A 224 9.37 -14.42 8.01
N ALA A 225 10.60 -14.28 7.51
CA ALA A 225 11.69 -13.64 8.25
C ALA A 225 11.34 -12.17 8.55
N ALA A 226 10.78 -11.43 7.59
CA ALA A 226 10.33 -10.06 7.81
C ALA A 226 9.19 -9.97 8.85
N VAL A 227 8.26 -10.93 8.86
CA VAL A 227 7.18 -11.00 9.86
C VAL A 227 7.73 -11.32 11.25
N ALA A 228 8.70 -12.23 11.38
CA ALA A 228 9.31 -12.58 12.66
C ALA A 228 9.97 -11.37 13.34
N LEU A 229 10.61 -10.49 12.56
CA LEU A 229 11.22 -9.25 13.07
C LEU A 229 10.20 -8.27 13.69
N LEU A 230 8.90 -8.42 13.42
CA LEU A 230 7.88 -7.53 13.99
C LEU A 230 7.76 -7.67 15.51
N GLU A 231 8.00 -8.88 16.03
CA GLU A 231 7.95 -9.20 17.47
C GLU A 231 9.20 -8.74 18.20
N GLU A 232 10.31 -8.53 17.49
CA GLU A 232 11.58 -8.07 18.03
C GLU A 232 11.72 -6.53 18.07
N ARG A 233 10.67 -5.80 17.67
CA ARG A 233 10.69 -4.34 17.64
C ARG A 233 10.67 -3.74 19.05
N LEU A 234 11.39 -2.65 19.21
CA LEU A 234 11.34 -1.82 20.40
C LEU A 234 10.10 -0.92 20.39
N CYS A 235 9.23 -1.11 21.37
CA CYS A 235 8.09 -0.23 21.58
C CYS A 235 8.53 1.04 22.31
N VAL A 236 8.23 2.21 21.74
CA VAL A 236 8.59 3.53 22.29
C VAL A 236 7.33 4.26 22.75
N HIS A 237 7.41 4.90 23.92
CA HIS A 237 6.30 5.66 24.48
C HIS A 237 5.90 6.84 23.56
N PRO A 238 4.60 7.17 23.38
CA PRO A 238 4.16 8.22 22.44
C PRO A 238 4.80 9.61 22.66
N LYS A 239 5.05 9.98 23.92
CA LYS A 239 5.79 11.22 24.24
C LYS A 239 7.19 11.21 23.61
N ARG A 240 7.92 10.11 23.76
CA ARG A 240 9.27 9.95 23.22
C ARG A 240 9.26 9.90 21.69
N TYR A 241 8.28 9.24 21.09
CA TYR A 241 8.07 9.28 19.63
C TYR A 241 7.97 10.72 19.10
N ASN A 242 7.19 11.59 19.77
CA ASN A 242 7.09 13.00 19.37
C ASN A 242 8.42 13.76 19.53
N GLU A 243 9.20 13.48 20.58
CA GLU A 243 10.55 14.06 20.75
C GLU A 243 11.50 13.64 19.62
N ILE A 244 11.43 12.36 19.19
CA ILE A 244 12.22 11.85 18.05
C ILE A 244 11.81 12.55 16.74
N LEU A 245 10.52 12.78 16.50
CA LEU A 245 10.06 13.53 15.33
C LEU A 245 10.56 15.00 15.35
N ALA A 246 10.51 15.66 16.51
CA ALA A 246 11.03 17.02 16.66
C ALA A 246 12.55 17.08 16.43
N LEU A 247 13.29 16.07 16.91
CA LEU A 247 14.72 15.94 16.62
C LEU A 247 14.97 15.79 15.12
N ARG A 248 14.18 14.96 14.42
CA ARG A 248 14.29 14.79 12.97
C ARG A 248 14.08 16.12 12.22
N GLU A 249 13.03 16.85 12.56
CA GLU A 249 12.73 18.16 11.96
C GLU A 249 13.87 19.17 12.18
N LYS A 250 14.39 19.23 13.41
CA LYS A 250 15.57 20.05 13.72
C LYS A 250 16.78 19.66 12.86
N LEU A 251 17.04 18.37 12.68
CA LEU A 251 18.16 17.88 11.87
C LEU A 251 17.98 18.23 10.39
N LEU A 252 16.76 18.18 9.86
CA LEU A 252 16.46 18.56 8.47
C LEU A 252 16.73 20.04 8.20
N SER A 253 16.49 20.88 9.21
CA SER A 253 16.75 22.32 9.16
C SER A 253 18.19 22.69 9.56
N SER A 254 19.00 21.72 10.03
CA SER A 254 20.35 21.99 10.51
C SER A 254 21.37 22.06 9.37
N ALA A 255 22.37 22.92 9.52
CA ALA A 255 23.51 22.94 8.62
C ALA A 255 24.38 21.68 8.79
N ALA A 256 24.97 21.21 7.70
CA ALA A 256 26.07 20.25 7.78
C ALA A 256 27.38 20.96 8.23
N PRO A 257 28.32 20.26 8.88
CA PRO A 257 28.32 18.84 9.21
C PRO A 257 27.53 18.52 10.49
N TYR A 258 27.01 17.30 10.57
CA TYR A 258 26.45 16.78 11.83
C TYR A 258 26.56 15.27 11.94
N ARG A 259 26.50 14.78 13.18
CA ARG A 259 26.49 13.35 13.54
C ARG A 259 25.17 13.02 14.25
N PRO A 260 24.39 12.00 13.81
CA PRO A 260 23.12 11.66 14.45
C PRO A 260 23.27 11.29 15.93
N GLU A 261 22.25 11.57 16.73
CA GLU A 261 22.27 11.36 18.18
C GLU A 261 22.45 9.90 18.58
N GLY A 262 21.71 8.97 17.96
CA GLY A 262 21.87 7.54 18.23
C GLY A 262 23.31 7.03 18.04
N VAL A 263 24.05 7.59 17.07
CA VAL A 263 25.46 7.24 16.84
C VAL A 263 26.36 7.81 17.93
N ARG A 264 26.03 8.98 18.49
CA ARG A 264 26.77 9.56 19.64
C ARG A 264 26.55 8.74 20.92
N ASN A 265 25.41 8.06 21.02
CA ASN A 265 25.05 7.16 22.12
C ASN A 265 25.37 5.69 21.81
N ASN A 266 26.31 5.41 20.89
CA ASN A 266 26.76 4.06 20.54
C ASN A 266 25.63 3.08 20.11
N LEU A 267 24.51 3.59 19.60
CA LEU A 267 23.33 2.79 19.22
C LEU A 267 22.77 1.91 20.35
N THR A 268 22.87 2.35 21.60
CA THR A 268 22.29 1.61 22.73
C THR A 268 20.81 1.97 22.95
N ASP A 269 20.11 1.12 23.71
CA ASP A 269 18.75 1.34 24.18
C ASP A 269 17.74 1.54 23.04
N GLU A 270 17.06 2.70 22.99
CA GLU A 270 16.04 3.05 22.00
C GLU A 270 16.59 3.33 20.59
N PHE A 271 17.91 3.41 20.43
CA PHE A 271 18.59 3.54 19.14
C PHE A 271 19.18 2.22 18.64
N SER A 272 18.91 1.12 19.34
CA SER A 272 19.32 -0.21 18.92
C SER A 272 18.72 -0.55 17.55
N LEU A 273 19.55 -1.11 16.68
CA LEU A 273 19.19 -1.54 15.34
C LEU A 273 19.44 -3.04 15.23
N PHE A 274 18.69 -3.71 14.36
CA PHE A 274 18.95 -5.11 14.05
C PHE A 274 20.40 -5.33 13.57
N PRO A 275 20.99 -6.52 13.78
CA PRO A 275 22.28 -6.87 13.20
C PRO A 275 22.33 -6.62 11.69
N ASN A 276 23.50 -6.29 11.16
CA ASN A 276 23.71 -5.99 9.74
C ASN A 276 22.90 -4.82 9.16
N THR A 277 22.35 -3.94 10.00
CA THR A 277 21.59 -2.75 9.56
C THR A 277 22.54 -1.63 9.14
N TYR A 278 22.37 -1.12 7.91
CA TYR A 278 23.03 0.10 7.46
C TYR A 278 22.40 1.32 8.13
N TYR A 279 23.23 2.21 8.68
CA TYR A 279 22.78 3.44 9.31
C TYR A 279 23.65 4.64 8.93
N LEU A 280 23.06 5.84 9.03
CA LEU A 280 23.75 7.10 8.75
C LEU A 280 24.76 7.39 9.89
N MET A 281 26.05 7.35 9.57
CA MET A 281 27.13 7.63 10.52
C MET A 281 27.29 9.14 10.75
N ASN A 282 27.38 9.92 9.66
CA ASN A 282 27.47 11.39 9.72
C ASN A 282 27.15 12.01 8.35
N ILE A 283 26.89 13.32 8.37
CA ILE A 283 26.84 14.18 7.20
C ILE A 283 28.02 15.16 7.28
N GLY A 284 28.87 15.20 6.25
CA GLY A 284 30.02 16.12 6.18
C GLY A 284 29.66 17.48 5.57
N ASP A 285 30.60 18.43 5.59
CA ASP A 285 30.39 19.87 5.26
C ASP A 285 29.77 20.16 3.88
N LYS A 286 29.91 19.23 2.93
CA LYS A 286 29.31 19.30 1.58
C LYS A 286 28.07 18.43 1.45
N TYR A 287 27.34 18.20 2.55
CA TYR A 287 26.19 17.32 2.64
C TYR A 287 26.43 15.86 2.21
N ARG A 288 27.70 15.44 2.11
CA ARG A 288 28.09 14.04 1.84
C ARG A 288 27.67 13.17 3.01
N ARG A 289 26.90 12.12 2.73
CA ARG A 289 26.40 11.17 3.74
C ARG A 289 27.30 9.95 3.81
N TYR A 290 27.73 9.60 5.00
CA TYR A 290 28.55 8.43 5.26
C TYR A 290 27.74 7.43 6.05
N TYR A 291 27.80 6.17 5.63
CA TYR A 291 27.06 5.07 6.22
C TYR A 291 28.02 4.03 6.75
N THR A 292 27.59 3.33 7.79
CA THR A 292 28.26 2.13 8.29
C THR A 292 27.19 1.10 8.66
N GLN A 293 27.62 -0.08 9.10
CA GLN A 293 26.74 -1.21 9.36
C GLN A 293 26.90 -1.66 10.82
N THR A 294 25.81 -2.06 11.46
CA THR A 294 25.89 -2.77 12.75
C THR A 294 26.61 -4.11 12.57
N SER A 295 27.26 -4.60 13.62
CA SER A 295 27.93 -5.90 13.59
C SER A 295 26.94 -7.04 13.30
N SER A 296 27.49 -8.14 12.78
CA SER A 296 26.77 -9.39 12.53
C SER A 296 26.29 -10.06 13.81
#